data_AF-A0A2H4MQN2-F1
#
_entry.id   AF-A0A2H4MQN2-F1
#
_cell.length_a   1.000
_cell.length_b   1.000
_cell.length_c   1.000
_cell.angle_alpha   90.00
_cell.angle_beta   90.00
_cell.angle_gamma   90.00
#
_symmetry.space_group_name_H-M   'P 1'
#
loop_
_entity.id
_entity.type
_entity.pdbx_description
1 polymer ?
#
loop_
_entity_poly.entity_id
_entity_poly.type
_entity_poly.pdbx_seq_one_letter_code
_entity_poly.pdbx_strand_id
1 'polypeptide(L)'
;HFVKLTDNTESKQPIESRRMERGARIVTIVPKSSKCVFQLPRGNLEVIHPRLLSIHLIGDFLDARQYWLAFDLLRKQRINLNLIVDHDPKTFLENMDEFVSQISNPQWLNLFITDLQNEDVTRTMYAGNYERDQLSVYPDAYDVAGKVHGVCDKLIGVFEKLDKEFELPKITCYVKKGLIESALAFIWT
;
A
#
# COMPACT_ATOMS: atom_id res chain seq x y z
N HIS A 1 -4.24 -10.50 -20.82
CA HIS A 1 -5.09 -9.50 -20.13
C HIS A 1 -5.70 -10.16 -18.90
N PHE A 2 -5.86 -9.41 -17.81
CA PHE A 2 -6.65 -9.82 -16.66
C PHE A 2 -8.00 -9.10 -16.70
N VAL A 3 -9.09 -9.83 -16.51
CA VAL A 3 -10.47 -9.35 -16.67
C VAL A 3 -11.30 -9.92 -15.53
N LYS A 4 -12.22 -9.13 -14.96
CA LYS A 4 -13.16 -9.66 -13.96
C LYS A 4 -14.13 -10.62 -14.63
N LEU A 5 -14.36 -11.78 -14.01
CA LEU A 5 -15.34 -12.74 -14.51
C LEU A 5 -16.78 -12.27 -14.29
N THR A 6 -16.99 -11.40 -13.31
CA THR A 6 -18.28 -10.83 -12.91
C THR A 6 -18.75 -9.70 -13.83
N ASP A 7 -17.87 -9.10 -14.65
CA ASP A 7 -18.27 -8.09 -15.62
C ASP A 7 -19.10 -8.72 -16.74
N ASN A 8 -20.22 -8.09 -17.10
CA ASN A 8 -21.05 -8.50 -18.24
C ASN A 8 -20.19 -8.63 -19.51
N THR A 9 -20.47 -9.67 -20.30
CA THR A 9 -19.64 -10.09 -21.45
C THR A 9 -19.41 -9.02 -22.50
N GLU A 10 -20.28 -8.01 -22.58
CA GLU A 10 -20.19 -6.91 -23.56
C GLU A 10 -19.34 -5.71 -23.07
N SER A 11 -18.99 -5.65 -21.77
CA SER A 11 -18.26 -4.52 -21.15
C SER A 11 -16.98 -4.93 -20.41
N LYS A 12 -16.38 -6.06 -20.77
CA LYS A 12 -15.16 -6.58 -20.14
C LYS A 12 -13.93 -5.71 -20.46
N GLN A 13 -13.69 -4.71 -19.63
CA GLN A 13 -12.47 -3.88 -19.70
C GLN A 13 -11.31 -4.61 -18.99
N PRO A 14 -10.12 -4.68 -19.59
CA PRO A 14 -8.98 -5.31 -18.94
C PRO A 14 -8.49 -4.45 -17.77
N ILE A 15 -8.43 -5.04 -16.57
CA ILE A 15 -7.90 -4.38 -15.35
C ILE A 15 -6.40 -4.15 -15.48
N GLU A 16 -5.69 -5.17 -15.96
CA GLU A 16 -4.25 -5.12 -16.18
C GLU A 16 -3.91 -5.86 -17.49
N SER A 17 -2.91 -5.33 -18.19
CA SER A 17 -2.41 -5.90 -19.44
C SER A 17 -0.89 -5.98 -19.37
N ARG A 18 -0.35 -7.17 -19.69
CA ARG A 18 1.08 -7.39 -19.79
C ARG A 18 1.41 -8.06 -21.12
N ARG A 19 2.45 -7.57 -21.78
CA ARG A 19 2.98 -8.19 -23.00
C ARG A 19 3.69 -9.48 -22.64
N MET A 20 3.48 -10.53 -23.42
CA MET A 20 4.09 -11.85 -23.23
C MET A 20 4.59 -12.40 -24.57
N GLU A 21 5.55 -13.32 -24.53
CA GLU A 21 6.02 -14.02 -25.72
C GLU A 21 4.87 -14.82 -26.34
N ARG A 22 4.73 -14.73 -27.67
CA ARG A 22 3.67 -15.45 -28.38
C ARG A 22 3.84 -16.96 -28.19
N GLY A 23 2.80 -17.61 -27.71
CA GLY A 23 2.80 -19.05 -27.45
C GLY A 23 3.15 -19.42 -26.01
N ALA A 24 3.44 -18.44 -25.13
CA ALA A 24 3.53 -18.69 -23.70
C ALA A 24 2.21 -19.22 -23.13
N ARG A 25 2.28 -20.20 -22.23
CA ARG A 25 1.11 -20.86 -21.62
C ARG A 25 1.18 -20.78 -20.11
N ILE A 26 0.05 -20.55 -19.46
CA ILE A 26 -0.06 -20.63 -17.99
C ILE A 26 0.05 -22.10 -17.60
N VAL A 27 0.95 -22.40 -16.67
CA VAL A 27 1.11 -23.74 -16.08
C VAL A 27 0.34 -23.81 -14.77
N THR A 28 0.54 -22.82 -13.89
CA THR A 28 -0.14 -22.77 -12.59
C THR A 28 -0.13 -21.36 -12.01
N ILE A 29 -1.09 -21.09 -11.13
CA ILE A 29 -1.11 -19.92 -10.25
C ILE A 29 -0.87 -20.45 -8.84
N VAL A 30 0.12 -19.90 -8.15
CA VAL A 30 0.49 -20.37 -6.81
C VAL A 30 -0.54 -19.85 -5.80
N PRO A 31 -1.21 -20.72 -5.03
CA PRO A 31 -2.18 -20.29 -4.02
C PRO A 31 -1.55 -19.37 -2.98
N LYS A 32 -2.31 -18.38 -2.48
CA LYS A 32 -1.88 -17.41 -1.46
C LYS A 32 -0.58 -16.68 -1.82
N SER A 33 -0.32 -16.51 -3.12
CA SER A 33 0.84 -15.82 -3.66
C SER A 33 0.43 -15.07 -4.92
N SER A 34 1.16 -14.01 -5.27
CA SER A 34 0.97 -13.36 -6.57
C SER A 34 1.74 -14.01 -7.72
N LYS A 35 2.34 -15.19 -7.49
CA LYS A 35 3.14 -15.90 -8.50
C LYS A 35 2.25 -16.60 -9.51
N CYS A 36 2.46 -16.30 -10.78
CA CYS A 36 1.93 -17.04 -11.90
C CYS A 36 3.09 -17.66 -12.69
N VAL A 37 3.04 -18.96 -12.93
CA VAL A 37 4.08 -19.73 -13.61
C VAL A 37 3.65 -19.94 -15.06
N PHE A 38 4.51 -19.54 -15.98
CA PHE A 38 4.32 -19.71 -17.41
C PHE A 38 5.38 -20.63 -17.98
N GLN A 39 5.00 -21.42 -18.98
CA GLN A 39 5.94 -22.07 -19.88
C GLN A 39 6.07 -21.21 -21.13
N LEU A 40 7.29 -20.78 -21.43
CA LEU A 40 7.61 -20.10 -22.68
C LEU A 40 7.63 -21.09 -23.86
N PRO A 41 7.51 -20.62 -25.12
CA PRO A 41 7.54 -21.47 -26.31
C PRO A 41 8.79 -22.36 -26.43
N ARG A 42 9.90 -21.92 -25.84
CA ARG A 42 11.20 -22.62 -25.83
C ARG A 42 11.30 -23.72 -24.76
N GLY A 43 10.25 -23.92 -23.95
CA GLY A 43 10.19 -24.92 -22.89
C GLY A 43 10.58 -24.42 -21.50
N ASN A 44 11.22 -23.25 -21.39
CA ASN A 44 11.60 -22.63 -20.12
C ASN A 44 10.38 -22.26 -19.27
N LEU A 45 10.49 -22.39 -17.95
CA LEU A 45 9.50 -21.89 -17.00
C LEU A 45 9.89 -20.49 -16.53
N GLU A 46 8.94 -19.56 -16.58
CA GLU A 46 9.07 -18.21 -16.04
C GLU A 46 8.03 -17.95 -14.97
N VAL A 47 8.47 -17.38 -13.85
CA VAL A 47 7.58 -16.93 -12.78
C VAL A 47 7.37 -15.43 -12.92
N ILE A 48 6.12 -15.02 -12.92
CA ILE A 48 5.74 -13.61 -13.01
C ILE A 48 4.87 -13.24 -11.82
N HIS A 49 4.90 -11.96 -11.46
CA HIS A 49 4.05 -11.38 -10.42
C HIS A 49 3.14 -10.32 -11.05
N PRO A 50 1.94 -10.68 -11.54
CA PRO A 50 0.98 -9.71 -12.03
C PRO A 50 0.62 -8.73 -10.90
N ARG A 51 0.66 -7.42 -11.18
CA ARG A 51 0.50 -6.41 -10.13
C ARG A 51 -0.89 -6.47 -9.52
N LEU A 52 -1.90 -6.83 -10.31
CA LEU A 52 -3.27 -7.11 -9.90
C LEU A 52 -3.34 -8.14 -8.77
N LEU A 53 -2.67 -9.29 -8.94
CA LEU A 53 -2.68 -10.36 -7.95
C LEU A 53 -1.95 -9.95 -6.67
N SER A 54 -0.89 -9.15 -6.81
CA SER A 54 -0.18 -8.61 -5.64
C SER A 54 -1.02 -7.61 -4.87
N ILE A 55 -1.71 -6.69 -5.55
CA ILE A 55 -2.60 -5.72 -4.89
C ILE A 55 -3.75 -6.44 -4.18
N HIS A 56 -4.33 -7.47 -4.78
CA HIS A 56 -5.36 -8.28 -4.14
C HIS A 56 -4.83 -8.96 -2.87
N LEU A 57 -3.67 -9.62 -2.95
CA LEU A 57 -3.03 -10.23 -1.79
C LEU A 57 -2.65 -9.21 -0.70
N ILE A 58 -2.25 -7.99 -1.08
CA ILE A 58 -2.00 -6.90 -0.14
C ILE A 58 -3.29 -6.48 0.56
N GLY A 59 -4.41 -6.40 -0.17
CA GLY A 59 -5.73 -6.17 0.41
C GLY A 59 -6.05 -7.18 1.51
N ASP A 60 -5.93 -8.48 1.22
CA ASP A 60 -6.15 -9.54 2.20
C ASP A 60 -5.26 -9.37 3.47
N PHE A 61 -4.02 -8.92 3.30
CA PHE A 61 -3.14 -8.63 4.44
C PHE A 61 -3.59 -7.40 5.23
N LEU A 62 -4.05 -6.33 4.56
CA LEU A 62 -4.53 -5.11 5.21
C LEU A 62 -5.84 -5.37 5.96
N ASP A 63 -6.77 -6.10 5.36
CA ASP A 63 -8.02 -6.55 6.00
C ASP A 63 -7.75 -7.38 7.26
N ALA A 64 -6.74 -8.24 7.21
CA ALA A 64 -6.30 -9.05 8.35
C ALA A 64 -5.38 -8.31 9.34
N ARG A 65 -5.13 -7.00 9.14
CA ARG A 65 -4.17 -6.16 9.91
C ARG A 65 -2.75 -6.72 9.97
N GLN A 66 -2.34 -7.49 8.97
CA GLN A 66 -0.98 -8.00 8.79
C GLN A 66 -0.08 -6.96 8.11
N TYR A 67 0.08 -5.81 8.75
CA TYR A 67 0.80 -4.64 8.22
C TYR A 67 2.23 -4.94 7.77
N TRP A 68 2.98 -5.77 8.50
CA TRP A 68 4.34 -6.14 8.09
C TRP A 68 4.36 -6.87 6.75
N LEU A 69 3.45 -7.83 6.55
CA LEU A 69 3.38 -8.60 5.30
C LEU A 69 2.95 -7.73 4.13
N ALA A 70 1.97 -6.85 4.34
CA ALA A 70 1.56 -5.85 3.36
C ALA A 70 2.72 -4.92 2.99
N PHE A 71 3.39 -4.33 3.98
CA PHE A 71 4.50 -3.40 3.78
C PHE A 71 5.67 -4.05 3.04
N ASP A 72 6.10 -5.24 3.46
CA ASP A 72 7.22 -5.93 2.82
C ASP A 72 6.91 -6.29 1.35
N LEU A 73 5.67 -6.71 1.06
CA LEU A 73 5.26 -7.02 -0.30
C LEU A 73 5.18 -5.76 -1.18
N LEU A 74 4.60 -4.67 -0.67
CA LEU A 74 4.55 -3.36 -1.34
C LEU A 74 5.96 -2.89 -1.69
N ARG A 75 6.88 -2.90 -0.71
CA ARG A 75 8.28 -2.50 -0.87
C ARG A 75 9.02 -3.36 -1.88
N LYS A 76 8.93 -4.70 -1.77
CA LYS A 76 9.61 -5.64 -2.67
C LYS A 76 9.14 -5.49 -4.11
N GLN A 77 7.86 -5.18 -4.33
CA GLN A 77 7.27 -5.07 -5.65
C GLN A 77 7.14 -3.63 -6.18
N ARG A 78 7.65 -2.64 -5.43
CA ARG A 78 7.57 -1.21 -5.79
C ARG A 78 6.13 -0.79 -6.10
N ILE A 79 5.23 -1.20 -5.22
CA ILE A 79 3.83 -0.76 -5.21
C ILE A 79 3.73 0.41 -4.23
N ASN A 80 2.99 1.45 -4.62
CA ASN A 80 2.86 2.69 -3.86
C ASN A 80 2.38 2.41 -2.41
N LEU A 81 3.19 2.83 -1.43
CA LEU A 81 2.95 2.63 0.01
C LEU A 81 1.71 3.35 0.54
N ASN A 82 1.22 4.37 -0.17
CA ASN A 82 -0.04 5.05 0.15
C ASN A 82 -1.22 4.06 0.22
N LEU A 83 -1.12 2.91 -0.46
CA LEU A 83 -2.13 1.84 -0.41
C LEU A 83 -2.42 1.34 1.01
N ILE A 84 -1.43 1.37 1.91
CA ILE A 84 -1.62 0.97 3.32
C ILE A 84 -2.67 1.85 4.00
N VAL A 85 -2.68 3.14 3.67
CA VAL A 85 -3.65 4.10 4.21
C VAL A 85 -4.94 4.08 3.40
N ASP A 86 -4.83 4.10 2.08
CA ASP A 86 -5.97 4.35 1.20
C ASP A 86 -6.93 3.15 1.08
N HIS A 87 -6.47 1.94 1.39
CA HIS A 87 -7.29 0.73 1.36
C HIS A 87 -8.49 0.81 2.33
N ASP A 88 -8.23 1.18 3.58
CA ASP A 88 -9.25 1.50 4.59
C ASP A 88 -8.66 2.53 5.58
N PRO A 89 -8.82 3.84 5.28
CA PRO A 89 -8.22 4.89 6.10
C PRO A 89 -8.75 4.90 7.52
N LYS A 90 -10.02 4.53 7.73
CA LYS A 90 -10.63 4.55 9.06
C LYS A 90 -9.98 3.47 9.93
N THR A 91 -9.98 2.23 9.45
CA THR A 91 -9.38 1.11 10.19
C THR A 91 -7.88 1.34 10.40
N PHE A 92 -7.17 1.89 9.42
CA PHE A 92 -5.75 2.22 9.56
C PHE A 92 -5.48 3.25 10.66
N LEU A 93 -6.24 4.37 10.69
CA LEU A 93 -6.07 5.41 11.70
C LEU A 93 -6.44 4.93 13.12
N GLU A 94 -7.42 4.04 13.25
CA GLU A 94 -7.82 3.43 14.52
C GLU A 94 -6.77 2.44 15.05
N ASN A 95 -6.01 1.77 14.19
CA ASN A 95 -5.07 0.70 14.54
C ASN A 95 -3.59 1.08 14.29
N MET A 96 -3.27 2.37 14.36
CA MET A 96 -1.91 2.87 14.07
C MET A 96 -0.84 2.37 15.04
N ASP A 97 -1.19 2.15 16.31
CA ASP A 97 -0.28 1.54 17.29
C ASP A 97 0.16 0.13 16.85
N GLU A 98 -0.77 -0.67 16.30
CA GLU A 98 -0.47 -2.01 15.75
C GLU A 98 0.45 -1.92 14.53
N PHE A 99 0.19 -0.98 13.60
CA PHE A 99 1.03 -0.74 12.44
C PHE A 99 2.48 -0.43 12.83
N VAL A 100 2.70 0.52 13.76
CA VAL A 100 4.05 0.89 14.22
C VAL A 100 4.73 -0.28 14.93
N SER A 101 3.98 -1.06 15.73
CA SER A 101 4.54 -2.23 16.42
C SER A 101 5.03 -3.33 15.46
N GLN A 102 4.33 -3.52 14.34
CA GLN A 102 4.71 -4.52 13.33
C GLN A 102 5.87 -4.05 12.45
N ILE A 103 5.98 -2.74 12.20
CA ILE A 103 7.10 -2.13 11.45
C ILE A 103 8.08 -1.51 12.44
N SER A 104 8.73 -2.38 13.23
CA SER A 104 9.61 -1.95 14.32
C SER A 104 10.88 -1.23 13.87
N ASN A 105 11.26 -1.34 12.59
CA ASN A 105 12.44 -0.66 12.07
C ASN A 105 12.14 0.82 11.75
N PRO A 106 12.82 1.79 12.40
CA PRO A 106 12.58 3.21 12.18
C PRO A 106 12.83 3.67 10.74
N GLN A 107 13.77 3.06 10.03
CA GLN A 107 14.07 3.42 8.63
C GLN A 107 12.93 3.03 7.67
N TRP A 108 12.21 1.93 7.94
CA TRP A 108 11.03 1.56 7.17
C TRP A 108 9.86 2.51 7.43
N LEU A 109 9.69 2.99 8.66
CA LEU A 109 8.73 4.03 8.98
C LEU A 109 9.09 5.37 8.30
N ASN A 110 10.36 5.76 8.29
CA ASN A 110 10.82 6.93 7.55
C ASN A 110 10.51 6.83 6.05
N LEU A 111 10.72 5.66 5.45
CA LEU A 111 10.35 5.41 4.06
C LEU A 111 8.84 5.60 3.85
N PHE A 112 8.01 5.01 4.70
CA PHE A 112 6.56 5.17 4.64
C PHE A 112 6.12 6.64 4.73
N ILE A 113 6.63 7.38 5.72
CA ILE A 113 6.28 8.80 5.94
C ILE A 113 6.74 9.65 4.75
N THR A 114 7.93 9.39 4.23
CA THR A 114 8.48 10.13 3.08
C THR A 114 7.66 9.92 1.81
N ASP A 115 7.18 8.69 1.58
CA ASP A 115 6.37 8.34 0.41
C ASP A 115 4.90 8.77 0.52
N LEU A 116 4.42 9.16 1.70
CA LEU A 116 3.03 9.56 1.92
C LEU A 116 2.66 10.78 1.07
N GLN A 117 1.50 10.75 0.40
CA GLN A 117 1.00 11.84 -0.43
C GLN A 117 -0.48 12.12 -0.14
N ASN A 118 -0.90 13.35 -0.41
CA ASN A 118 -2.29 13.78 -0.38
C ASN A 118 -3.03 13.31 -1.65
N GLU A 119 -2.97 12.01 -1.89
CA GLU A 119 -3.60 11.33 -3.02
C GLU A 119 -4.24 10.05 -2.52
N ASP A 120 -5.29 9.62 -3.22
CA ASP A 120 -5.91 8.32 -3.02
C ASP A 120 -5.56 7.40 -4.19
N VAL A 121 -4.67 6.44 -3.92
CA VAL A 121 -4.19 5.52 -4.94
C VAL A 121 -5.23 4.46 -5.31
N THR A 122 -6.25 4.23 -4.48
CA THR A 122 -7.34 3.29 -4.79
C THR A 122 -8.29 3.85 -5.83
N ARG A 123 -8.45 5.19 -5.90
CA ARG A 123 -9.27 5.88 -6.90
C ARG A 123 -8.52 6.24 -8.18
N THR A 124 -7.19 6.24 -8.14
CA THR A 124 -6.34 6.63 -9.26
C THR A 124 -5.61 5.41 -9.84
N MET A 125 -4.38 5.14 -9.39
CA MET A 125 -3.48 4.12 -9.95
C MET A 125 -4.06 2.71 -9.88
N TYR A 126 -4.83 2.40 -8.85
CA TYR A 126 -5.37 1.06 -8.58
C TYR A 126 -6.89 0.98 -8.71
N ALA A 127 -7.52 1.95 -9.38
CA ALA A 127 -8.98 2.01 -9.56
C ALA A 127 -9.60 0.74 -10.16
N GLY A 128 -8.87 0.00 -11.00
CA GLY A 128 -9.36 -1.26 -11.56
C GLY A 128 -9.37 -2.43 -10.57
N ASN A 129 -8.60 -2.33 -9.48
CA ASN A 129 -8.50 -3.34 -8.42
C ASN A 129 -9.57 -3.16 -7.36
N TYR A 130 -10.03 -1.93 -7.14
CA TYR A 130 -11.05 -1.58 -6.16
C TYR A 130 -12.41 -1.42 -6.84
N GLU A 131 -13.48 -1.94 -6.24
CA GLU A 131 -14.83 -1.75 -6.77
C GLU A 131 -15.36 -0.38 -6.37
N ARG A 132 -15.96 0.36 -7.32
CA ARG A 132 -16.51 1.70 -7.04
C ARG A 132 -17.59 1.68 -5.96
N ASP A 133 -18.32 0.58 -5.82
CA ASP A 133 -19.39 0.39 -4.81
C ASP A 133 -18.89 -0.16 -3.47
N GLN A 134 -17.67 -0.70 -3.39
CA GLN A 134 -17.05 -1.16 -2.14
C GLN A 134 -16.05 -0.15 -1.57
N LEU A 135 -15.85 0.99 -2.24
CA LEU A 135 -15.09 2.10 -1.66
C LEU A 135 -15.76 2.45 -0.34
N SER A 136 -15.05 2.14 0.76
CA SER A 136 -15.42 2.48 2.12
C SER A 136 -16.08 3.85 2.11
N VAL A 137 -17.24 3.95 2.76
CA VAL A 137 -17.85 5.24 3.12
C VAL A 137 -16.77 6.00 3.88
N TYR A 138 -16.00 6.80 3.15
CA TYR A 138 -15.19 7.82 3.74
C TYR A 138 -16.17 8.57 4.64
N PRO A 139 -15.88 8.77 5.94
CA PRO A 139 -16.68 9.73 6.69
C PRO A 139 -16.73 11.00 5.83
N ASP A 140 -17.87 11.69 5.75
CA ASP A 140 -18.07 12.90 4.93
C ASP A 140 -16.99 13.99 5.15
N ALA A 141 -16.12 13.80 6.16
CA ALA A 141 -14.97 14.60 6.53
C ALA A 141 -13.58 14.06 6.10
N TYR A 142 -13.43 12.96 5.35
CA TYR A 142 -12.09 12.54 4.88
C TYR A 142 -11.63 13.42 3.72
N ASP A 143 -10.89 14.46 4.08
CA ASP A 143 -10.20 15.31 3.14
C ASP A 143 -8.87 14.66 2.73
N VAL A 144 -8.79 14.24 1.46
CA VAL A 144 -7.55 13.72 0.86
C VAL A 144 -6.42 14.76 0.93
N ALA A 145 -6.74 16.06 0.92
CA ALA A 145 -5.74 17.12 1.10
C ALA A 145 -5.20 17.21 2.53
N GLY A 146 -5.96 16.73 3.52
CA GLY A 146 -5.56 16.64 4.93
C GLY A 146 -4.89 15.31 5.31
N LYS A 147 -4.87 14.31 4.41
CA LYS A 147 -4.38 12.94 4.68
C LYS A 147 -2.98 12.93 5.30
N VAL A 148 -2.02 13.60 4.67
CA VAL A 148 -0.62 13.64 5.15
C VAL A 148 -0.55 14.20 6.57
N HIS A 149 -1.30 15.27 6.84
CA HIS A 149 -1.32 15.89 8.16
C HIS A 149 -1.93 14.96 9.20
N GLY A 150 -3.12 14.38 8.92
CA GLY A 150 -3.82 13.50 9.85
C GLY A 150 -3.03 12.23 10.20
N VAL A 151 -2.40 11.60 9.21
CA VAL A 151 -1.55 10.41 9.44
C VAL A 151 -0.32 10.79 10.24
N CYS A 152 0.37 11.90 9.90
CA CYS A 152 1.55 12.33 10.63
C CYS A 152 1.23 12.72 12.09
N ASP A 153 0.11 13.39 12.35
CA ASP A 153 -0.31 13.75 13.71
C ASP A 153 -0.57 12.51 14.58
N LYS A 154 -1.25 11.51 14.01
CA LYS A 154 -1.48 10.24 14.71
C LYS A 154 -0.16 9.50 14.96
N LEU A 155 0.74 9.43 13.97
CA LEU A 155 2.06 8.80 14.11
C LEU A 155 2.91 9.47 15.19
N ILE A 156 2.94 10.81 15.22
CA ILE A 156 3.64 11.57 16.25
C ILE A 156 3.13 11.17 17.65
N GLY A 157 1.80 11.12 17.83
CA GLY A 157 1.20 10.69 19.10
C GLY A 157 1.49 9.24 19.48
N VAL A 158 1.76 8.36 18.51
CA VAL A 158 2.24 6.99 18.77
C VAL A 158 3.71 7.00 19.18
N PHE A 159 4.58 7.70 18.42
CA PHE A 159 6.01 7.78 18.70
C PHE A 159 6.33 8.43 20.04
N GLU A 160 5.51 9.36 20.52
CA GLU A 160 5.65 9.97 21.85
C GLU A 160 5.50 9.00 23.01
N LYS A 161 4.82 7.87 22.80
CA LYS A 161 4.66 6.82 23.80
C LYS A 161 5.77 5.76 23.73
N LEU A 162 6.63 5.83 22.71
CA LEU A 162 7.66 4.84 22.41
C LEU A 162 9.06 5.37 22.76
N ASP A 163 10.05 4.48 22.62
CA ASP A 163 11.45 4.76 22.92
C ASP A 163 12.11 5.75 21.94
N LYS A 164 13.29 6.24 22.33
CA LYS A 164 14.10 7.20 21.56
C LYS A 164 14.45 6.77 20.13
N GLU A 165 14.36 5.47 19.82
CA GLU A 165 14.62 4.96 18.47
C GLU A 165 13.66 5.53 17.41
N PHE A 166 12.49 6.03 17.83
CA PHE A 166 11.47 6.63 16.96
C PHE A 166 11.57 8.16 16.84
N GLU A 167 12.59 8.80 17.40
CA GLU A 167 12.83 10.25 17.26
C GLU A 167 13.01 10.66 15.80
N LEU A 168 13.73 9.87 15.00
CA LEU A 168 13.94 10.16 13.57
C LEU A 168 12.63 10.09 12.76
N PRO A 169 11.82 9.01 12.83
CA PRO A 169 10.46 9.01 12.29
C PRO A 169 9.60 10.20 12.71
N LYS A 170 9.65 10.59 13.99
CA LYS A 170 8.92 11.75 14.50
C LYS A 170 9.36 13.05 13.81
N ILE A 171 10.66 13.28 13.65
CA ILE A 171 11.21 14.44 12.91
C ILE A 171 10.75 14.40 11.45
N THR A 172 10.79 13.22 10.81
CA THR A 172 10.32 13.06 9.43
C THR A 172 8.84 13.43 9.28
N CYS A 173 7.98 13.13 10.25
CA CYS A 173 6.59 13.59 10.26
C CYS A 173 6.48 15.13 10.28
N TYR A 174 7.24 15.83 11.14
CA TYR A 174 7.20 17.30 11.17
C TYR A 174 7.68 17.92 9.85
N VAL A 175 8.77 17.40 9.29
CA VAL A 175 9.28 17.84 7.98
C VAL A 175 8.24 17.60 6.89
N LYS A 176 7.59 16.42 6.89
CA LYS A 176 6.57 16.05 5.91
C LYS A 176 5.33 16.95 5.97
N LYS A 177 4.98 17.43 7.16
CA LYS A 177 3.93 18.45 7.38
C LYS A 177 4.35 19.88 7.01
N GLY A 178 5.62 20.12 6.66
CA GLY A 178 6.15 21.46 6.42
C GLY A 178 6.43 22.27 7.70
N LEU A 179 6.38 21.65 8.88
CA LEU A 179 6.61 22.28 10.18
C LEU A 179 8.10 22.22 10.56
N ILE A 180 8.93 22.95 9.82
CA ILE A 180 10.39 22.90 9.93
C ILE A 180 10.87 23.40 11.31
N GLU A 181 10.25 24.43 11.86
CA GLU A 181 10.63 24.98 13.17
C GLU A 181 10.45 23.95 14.29
N SER A 182 9.33 23.23 14.28
CA SER A 182 9.08 22.14 15.23
C SER A 182 10.10 21.01 15.06
N ALA A 183 10.47 20.67 13.82
CA ALA A 183 11.50 19.67 13.56
C ALA A 183 12.88 20.09 14.10
N LEU A 184 13.27 21.36 13.91
CA LEU A 184 14.54 21.90 14.38
C LEU A 184 14.64 21.93 15.91
N ALA A 185 13.54 22.24 16.60
CA ALA A 185 13.49 22.25 18.06
C ALA A 185 13.87 20.89 18.67
N PHE A 186 13.52 19.78 18.02
CA PHE A 186 13.89 18.43 18.45
C PHE A 186 15.36 18.05 18.20
N ILE A 187 16.04 18.72 17.27
CA ILE A 187 17.46 18.45 16.96
C ILE A 187 18.39 19.23 17.88
N TRP A 188 17.93 20.39 18.37
CA TRP A 188 18.72 21.31 19.21
C TRP A 188 18.46 21.16 20.72
N THR A 189 17.72 20.13 21.14
CA THR A 189 17.55 19.73 22.55
C THR A 189 18.37 18.50 22.89
#